data_AF-A0A2V8JA32-F1
#
_entry.id   AF-A0A2V8JA32-F1
#
_cell.length_a   1.000
_cell.length_b   1.000
_cell.length_c   1.000
_cell.angle_alpha   90.00
_cell.angle_beta   90.00
_cell.angle_gamma   90.00
#
_symmetry.space_group_name_H-M   'P 1'
#
loop_
_entity.id
_entity.type
_entity.pdbx_description
1 polymer ?
#
loop_
_entity_poly.entity_id
_entity_poly.type
_entity_poly.pdbx_seq_one_letter_code
_entity_poly.pdbx_strand_id
1 'polypeptide(L)'
;MNSTAFRRKRIYRYACIASLSHPHCSRIARVSDEFLVTCPYCGEQVEIYVEPDVNGTFVQDCEVCCNPWRVKVSGRDEDRAVNVTRADGSE
;
A
#
# COMPACT_ATOMS: atom_id res chain seq x y z
N MET A 1 -17.50 -15.55 17.31
CA MET A 1 -16.45 -14.74 17.97
C MET A 1 -15.18 -14.78 17.11
N ASN A 2 -14.91 -13.66 16.45
CA ASN A 2 -13.63 -13.15 15.97
C ASN A 2 -12.65 -14.14 15.32
N SER A 3 -13.01 -14.62 14.12
CA SER A 3 -12.01 -15.00 13.14
C SER A 3 -11.56 -13.73 12.42
N THR A 4 -10.65 -12.96 13.02
CA THR A 4 -9.78 -12.02 12.29
C THR A 4 -8.88 -12.85 11.39
N ALA A 5 -9.47 -13.30 10.29
CA ALA A 5 -8.77 -13.91 9.19
C ALA A 5 -7.87 -12.84 8.59
N PHE A 6 -6.65 -12.78 9.12
CA PHE A 6 -5.48 -12.13 8.55
C PHE A 6 -5.29 -12.75 7.16
N ARG A 7 -6.06 -12.27 6.16
CA ARG A 7 -5.93 -12.68 4.76
C ARG A 7 -4.63 -12.08 4.26
N ARG A 8 -3.51 -12.73 4.60
CA ARG A 8 -2.21 -12.58 3.94
C ARG A 8 -2.41 -12.93 2.47
N LYS A 9 -2.79 -11.97 1.64
CA LYS A 9 -2.60 -12.10 0.20
C LYS A 9 -1.16 -11.67 -0.12
N ARG A 10 -0.27 -12.64 0.06
CA ARG A 10 0.97 -12.81 -0.71
C ARG A 10 1.86 -11.57 -0.83
N ILE A 11 2.53 -11.27 0.28
CA ILE A 11 3.92 -10.82 0.22
C ILE A 11 4.74 -11.88 -0.55
N TYR A 12 5.73 -11.43 -1.32
CA TYR A 12 6.73 -12.14 -2.14
C TYR A 12 6.50 -12.17 -3.67
N ARG A 13 6.92 -11.08 -4.32
CA ARG A 13 7.63 -11.15 -5.61
C ARG A 13 9.14 -10.92 -5.51
N TYR A 14 9.70 -10.97 -4.30
CA TYR A 14 11.15 -11.08 -4.10
C TYR A 14 11.49 -12.41 -3.43
N ALA A 15 11.19 -13.51 -4.12
CA ALA A 15 11.90 -14.76 -3.90
C ALA A 15 13.28 -14.65 -4.58
N CYS A 16 14.16 -13.79 -4.08
CA CYS A 16 15.59 -13.99 -4.29
C CYS A 16 15.97 -15.14 -3.34
N ILE A 17 15.83 -16.36 -3.86
CA ILE A 17 16.23 -17.59 -3.20
C ILE A 17 17.71 -17.40 -2.82
N ALA A 18 18.04 -17.67 -1.56
CA ALA A 18 19.38 -17.57 -0.99
C ALA A 18 20.35 -18.58 -1.63
N SER A 19 20.70 -18.37 -2.89
CA SER A 19 21.65 -19.16 -3.66
C SER A 19 22.50 -18.20 -4.48
N LEU A 20 23.61 -17.78 -3.87
CA LEU A 20 24.93 -17.47 -4.43
C LEU A 20 24.99 -17.06 -5.93
N SER A 21 25.69 -15.95 -6.19
CA SER A 21 26.29 -15.49 -7.47
C SER A 21 25.44 -14.69 -8.47
N HIS A 22 25.05 -13.46 -8.09
CA HIS A 22 24.77 -12.39 -9.07
C HIS A 22 25.63 -11.15 -8.78
N PRO A 23 26.67 -10.86 -9.59
CA PRO A 23 27.62 -9.76 -9.37
C PRO A 23 27.07 -8.34 -9.67
N HIS A 24 25.73 -8.14 -9.68
CA HIS A 24 25.10 -6.85 -9.96
C HIS A 24 24.17 -6.35 -8.84
N CYS A 25 24.34 -6.83 -7.60
CA CYS A 25 23.59 -6.33 -6.45
C CYS A 25 24.36 -5.20 -5.74
N SER A 26 24.61 -4.10 -6.46
CA SER A 26 25.02 -2.86 -5.81
C SER A 26 23.77 -2.08 -5.39
N ARG A 27 23.42 -2.29 -4.12
CA ARG A 27 23.07 -1.22 -3.18
C ARG A 27 21.89 -0.35 -3.61
N ILE A 28 20.68 -0.76 -3.21
CA ILE A 28 19.56 0.11 -2.85
C ILE A 28 18.47 -0.78 -2.22
N ALA A 29 18.48 -0.87 -0.89
CA ALA A 29 17.27 -1.11 -0.12
C ALA A 29 16.67 0.28 0.12
N ARG A 30 15.76 0.76 -0.74
CA ARG A 30 15.02 2.00 -0.44
C ARG A 30 13.72 1.60 0.22
N VAL A 31 13.60 2.04 1.47
CA VAL A 31 12.40 2.50 2.19
C VAL A 31 11.08 1.80 1.87
N SER A 32 10.51 1.13 2.88
CA SER A 32 9.14 0.64 2.84
C SER A 32 8.15 1.82 2.86
N ASP A 33 7.82 2.36 1.69
CA ASP A 33 6.70 3.32 1.50
C ASP A 33 5.39 2.54 1.21
N GLU A 34 5.25 1.39 1.88
CA GLU A 34 4.10 0.50 1.83
C GLU A 34 3.20 0.79 3.04
N PHE A 35 1.93 1.08 2.80
CA PHE A 35 0.95 1.43 3.82
C PHE A 35 -0.20 0.44 3.82
N LEU A 36 -0.53 -0.04 5.02
CA LEU A 36 -1.67 -0.92 5.23
C LEU A 36 -2.92 -0.06 5.48
N VAL A 37 -3.87 -0.08 4.55
CA VAL A 37 -5.11 0.70 4.62
C VAL A 37 -6.33 -0.20 4.52
N THR A 38 -7.46 0.27 5.02
CA THR A 38 -8.73 -0.46 4.93
C THR A 38 -9.65 0.21 3.91
N CYS A 39 -10.13 -0.56 2.94
CA CYS A 39 -11.03 -0.04 1.91
C CYS A 39 -12.36 0.45 2.54
N PRO A 40 -12.78 1.71 2.30
CA PRO A 40 -14.02 2.24 2.85
C PRO A 40 -15.29 1.71 2.14
N TYR A 41 -15.13 0.92 1.08
CA TYR A 41 -16.23 0.29 0.34
C TYR A 41 -16.45 -1.16 0.81
N CYS A 42 -15.46 -2.04 0.61
CA CYS A 42 -15.59 -3.46 0.94
C CYS A 42 -15.08 -3.84 2.33
N GLY A 43 -14.38 -2.96 3.04
CA GLY A 43 -13.81 -3.22 4.36
C GLY A 43 -12.57 -4.11 4.37
N GLU A 44 -12.08 -4.52 3.20
CA GLU A 44 -10.88 -5.35 3.10
C GLU A 44 -9.61 -4.52 3.35
N GLN A 45 -8.62 -5.15 3.98
CA GLN A 45 -7.31 -4.57 4.22
C GLN A 45 -6.42 -4.76 2.99
N VAL A 46 -5.78 -3.68 2.55
CA VAL A 46 -5.01 -3.61 1.31
C VAL A 46 -3.68 -2.91 1.61
N GLU A 47 -2.61 -3.42 1.02
CA GLU A 47 -1.27 -2.82 1.08
C GLU A 47 -1.09 -1.93 -0.15
N ILE A 48 -0.89 -0.63 0.04
CA ILE A 48 -0.64 0.32 -1.05
C ILE A 48 0.79 0.84 -0.99
N TYR A 49 1.41 1.01 -2.15
CA TYR A 49 2.69 1.69 -2.26
C TYR A 49 2.47 3.14 -2.65
N VAL A 50 3.07 4.06 -1.90
CA VAL A 50 3.12 5.48 -2.23
C VAL A 50 4.55 5.81 -2.61
N GLU A 51 4.77 6.79 -3.49
CA GLU A 51 6.13 7.24 -3.77
C GLU A 51 6.58 8.27 -2.72
N PRO A 52 7.86 8.27 -2.32
CA PRO A 52 8.38 9.21 -1.32
C PRO A 52 8.28 10.69 -1.76
N ASP A 53 8.13 10.95 -3.06
CA ASP A 53 7.94 12.30 -3.59
C ASP A 53 6.45 12.71 -3.65
N VAL A 54 5.54 11.73 -3.65
CA VAL A 54 4.10 11.98 -3.71
C VAL A 54 3.63 12.57 -2.40
N ASN A 55 2.98 13.72 -2.51
CA ASN A 55 2.34 14.43 -1.43
C ASN A 55 0.99 14.97 -1.92
N GLY A 56 -0.01 15.02 -1.03
CA GLY A 56 -1.35 15.49 -1.37
C GLY A 56 -2.38 14.37 -1.53
N THR A 57 -3.34 14.59 -2.42
CA THR A 57 -4.53 13.74 -2.55
C THR A 57 -4.67 13.23 -3.97
N PHE A 58 -4.86 11.93 -4.14
CA PHE A 58 -5.07 11.29 -5.43
C PHE A 58 -6.19 10.23 -5.32
N VAL A 59 -6.69 9.77 -6.46
CA VAL A 59 -7.71 8.73 -6.55
C VAL A 59 -7.07 7.47 -7.15
N GLN A 60 -7.36 6.33 -6.55
CA GLN A 60 -7.05 5.00 -7.12
C GLN A 60 -8.33 4.15 -7.10
N ASP A 61 -8.26 2.93 -7.59
CA ASP A 61 -9.32 1.94 -7.43
C ASP A 61 -8.89 0.89 -6.41
N CYS A 62 -9.82 0.40 -5.60
CA CYS A 62 -9.52 -0.72 -4.70
C CYS A 62 -9.30 -2.00 -5.52
N GLU A 63 -8.18 -2.70 -5.33
CA GLU A 63 -7.86 -3.95 -6.04
C GLU A 63 -8.85 -5.11 -5.78
N VAL A 64 -9.66 -5.00 -4.71
CA VAL A 64 -10.62 -6.03 -4.33
C VAL A 64 -12.00 -5.78 -4.91
N CYS A 65 -12.50 -4.54 -4.83
CA CYS A 65 -13.86 -4.20 -5.22
C CYS A 65 -13.97 -3.20 -6.38
N CYS A 66 -12.86 -2.79 -6.98
CA CYS A 66 -12.79 -1.88 -8.14
C CYS A 66 -13.58 -0.58 -7.97
N ASN A 67 -13.73 -0.09 -6.72
CA ASN A 67 -14.40 1.18 -6.44
C ASN A 67 -13.35 2.28 -6.24
N PRO A 68 -13.59 3.48 -6.79
CA PRO A 68 -12.65 4.58 -6.68
C PRO A 68 -12.60 5.11 -5.24
N TRP A 69 -11.41 5.08 -4.64
CA TRP A 69 -11.12 5.66 -3.33
C TRP A 69 -10.10 6.78 -3.43
N ARG A 70 -10.21 7.75 -2.53
CA ARG A 70 -9.33 8.88 -2.43
C ARG A 70 -8.29 8.60 -1.35
N VAL A 71 -7.02 8.66 -1.72
CA VAL A 71 -5.87 8.50 -0.84
C VAL A 71 -5.30 9.88 -0.55
N LYS A 72 -5.20 10.25 0.72
CA LYS A 72 -4.59 11.48 1.19
C LYS A 72 -3.32 11.14 1.95
N VAL A 73 -2.20 11.65 1.46
CA VAL A 73 -0.88 11.52 2.07
C VAL A 73 -0.55 12.84 2.75
N SER A 74 -0.16 12.80 4.02
CA SER A 74 0.20 13.96 4.82
C SER A 74 1.42 13.64 5.67
N GLY A 75 2.23 14.65 6.01
CA GLY A 75 3.49 14.46 6.72
C GLY A 75 4.71 14.45 5.79
N ARG A 76 5.90 14.31 6.37
CA ARG A 76 7.20 14.27 5.69
C ARG A 76 8.02 13.13 6.27
N ASP A 77 8.84 12.50 5.43
CA ASP A 77 9.80 11.46 5.84
C ASP A 77 9.16 10.36 6.70
N GLU A 78 9.60 10.18 7.94
CA GLU A 78 9.16 9.12 8.86
C GLU A 78 7.76 9.38 9.48
N ASP A 79 7.25 10.61 9.43
CA ASP A 79 5.95 11.02 9.98
C ASP A 79 4.82 11.01 8.92
N ARG A 80 4.98 10.23 7.85
CA ARG A 80 3.98 10.10 6.79
C ARG A 80 2.75 9.33 7.29
N ALA A 81 1.59 9.96 7.17
CA ALA A 81 0.29 9.39 7.44
C ALA A 81 -0.52 9.29 6.14
N VAL A 82 -1.16 8.14 5.95
CA VAL A 82 -2.05 7.89 4.81
C VAL A 82 -3.47 7.67 5.30
N ASN A 83 -4.41 8.42 4.73
CA ASN A 83 -5.84 8.29 5.02
C ASN A 83 -6.62 8.03 3.74
N VAL A 84 -7.58 7.10 3.79
CA VAL A 84 -8.41 6.72 2.63
C VAL A 84 -9.88 7.05 2.86
N THR A 85 -10.53 7.61 1.85
CA THR A 85 -11.97 7.93 1.87
C THR A 85 -12.65 7.52 0.56
N ARG A 86 -13.98 7.47 0.54
CA ARG A 86 -14.75 7.24 -0.69
C ARG A 86 -14.55 8.41 -1.67
N ALA A 87 -14.37 8.13 -2.97
CA ALA A 87 -14.19 9.15 -4.00
C ALA A 87 -15.44 9.41 -4.85
N ASP A 88 -16.53 8.68 -4.58
CA ASP A 88 -17.79 8.65 -5.37
C ASP A 88 -18.56 9.98 -5.45
N GLY A 89 -18.10 11.06 -4.81
CA GLY A 89 -18.62 12.41 -5.09
C GLY A 89 -20.13 12.59 -4.88
N SER A 90 -20.76 11.81 -4.00
CA SER A 90 -22.14 12.06 -3.57
C SER A 90 -22.16 13.28 -2.64
N GLU A 91 -22.27 14.47 -3.24
CA GLU A 91 -22.98 15.61 -2.64
C GLU A 91 -24.49 15.37 -2.74
#